data_AF-A0A453GH87-F1
#
_entry.id   AF-A0A453GH87-F1
#
_cell.length_a   1.000
_cell.length_b   1.000
_cell.length_c   1.000
_cell.angle_alpha   90.00
_cell.angle_beta   90.00
_cell.angle_gamma   90.00
#
_symmetry.space_group_name_H-M   'P 1'
#
loop_
_entity.id
_entity.type
_entity.pdbx_description
1 polymer ?
#
loop_
_entity_poly.entity_id
_entity_poly.type
_entity_poly.pdbx_seq_one_letter_code
_entity_poly.pdbx_strand_id
1 'polypeptide(L)'
;FYTGSVVLLSCIVLVGLFSLQHRGTQKVAFMFAPIVIIWLFCIGGIGLYNIVHWNPNIYQAISPYYIVKFFRTTGTDGWIALGGILLSMTGSEAMFADLGHFTSASVRLAFITIIYPCLILQYMGQAAFLSKNMFHTRTSFYDSIPGPVFWPVFVVATLAAVVGSQAVISATFSIVKQCHALGCFPRVKIVHTSRWIHGQIYIPEINWILMVLCVAVTVAFGDTTLIGNAYGK
;
A
#
# COMPACT_ATOMS: atom_id res chain seq x y z
N PHE A 1 3.41 -13.19 -18.85
CA PHE A 1 2.22 -12.41 -19.22
C PHE A 1 2.67 -11.21 -20.05
N TYR A 2 2.09 -11.02 -21.24
CA TYR A 2 2.47 -9.92 -22.14
C TYR A 2 2.38 -8.59 -21.40
N THR A 3 3.50 -7.86 -21.32
CA THR A 3 3.64 -6.61 -20.56
C THR A 3 2.53 -5.61 -20.92
N GLY A 4 2.13 -5.56 -22.21
CA GLY A 4 1.04 -4.71 -22.68
C GLY A 4 -0.35 -5.06 -22.12
N SER A 5 -0.66 -6.33 -21.88
CA SER A 5 -1.96 -6.74 -21.31
C SER A 5 -2.09 -6.33 -19.84
N VAL A 6 -0.99 -6.40 -19.08
CA VAL A 6 -0.96 -5.98 -17.68
C VAL A 6 -1.11 -4.46 -17.59
N VAL A 7 -0.36 -3.71 -18.40
CA VAL A 7 -0.46 -2.24 -18.46
C VAL A 7 -1.88 -1.80 -18.83
N LEU A 8 -2.50 -2.44 -19.84
CA LEU A 8 -3.88 -2.13 -20.24
C LEU A 8 -4.87 -2.39 -19.09
N LEU A 9 -4.74 -3.53 -18.41
CA LEU A 9 -5.60 -3.86 -17.27
C LEU A 9 -5.42 -2.85 -16.13
N SER A 10 -4.18 -2.47 -15.82
CA SER A 10 -3.89 -1.43 -14.82
C SER A 10 -4.53 -0.09 -15.20
N CYS A 11 -4.46 0.33 -16.47
CA CYS A 11 -5.13 1.55 -16.93
C CYS A 11 -6.65 1.47 -16.79
N ILE A 12 -7.27 0.33 -17.11
CA ILE A 12 -8.72 0.13 -16.94
C ILE A 12 -9.11 0.26 -15.46
N VAL A 13 -8.35 -0.37 -14.56
CA VAL A 13 -8.58 -0.27 -13.10
C VAL A 13 -8.42 1.17 -12.62
N LEU A 14 -7.38 1.88 -13.05
CA LEU A 14 -7.16 3.29 -12.69
C LEU A 14 -8.29 4.19 -13.18
N VAL A 15 -8.68 4.10 -14.45
CA VAL A 15 -9.78 4.89 -15.01
C VAL A 15 -11.09 4.57 -14.30
N GLY A 16 -11.37 3.29 -14.03
CA GLY A 16 -12.53 2.86 -13.25
C GLY A 16 -12.53 3.45 -11.84
N LEU A 17 -11.39 3.40 -11.15
CA LEU A 17 -11.22 3.95 -9.81
C LEU A 17 -11.46 5.46 -9.78
N PHE A 18 -10.77 6.22 -10.61
CA PHE A 18 -10.90 7.69 -10.68
C PHE A 18 -12.29 8.13 -11.17
N SER A 19 -12.93 7.35 -12.04
CA SER A 19 -14.30 7.59 -12.48
C SER A 19 -15.30 7.34 -11.35
N LEU A 20 -15.08 6.36 -10.47
CA LEU A 20 -16.00 6.05 -9.36
C LEU A 20 -15.89 7.04 -8.19
N GLN A 21 -14.87 7.90 -8.16
CA GLN A 21 -14.65 8.88 -7.09
C GLN A 21 -15.84 9.82 -6.85
N HIS A 22 -16.59 10.19 -7.90
CA HIS A 22 -17.72 11.11 -7.80
C HIS A 22 -18.93 10.53 -7.03
N ARG A 23 -19.02 9.21 -6.85
CA ARG A 23 -20.19 8.53 -6.25
C ARG A 23 -20.21 8.51 -4.72
N GLY A 24 -19.31 9.25 -4.08
CA GLY A 24 -19.46 9.62 -2.68
C GLY A 24 -18.82 8.63 -1.71
N THR A 25 -17.78 9.12 -1.05
CA THR A 25 -16.99 8.50 0.01
C THR A 25 -17.80 8.09 1.25
N GLN A 26 -19.09 8.46 1.34
CA GLN A 26 -19.98 8.20 2.50
C GLN A 26 -20.32 6.72 2.69
N LYS A 27 -20.72 5.99 1.63
CA LYS A 27 -21.06 4.56 1.73
C LYS A 27 -19.85 3.64 1.61
N VAL A 28 -18.81 4.10 0.93
CA VAL A 28 -17.64 3.27 0.61
C VAL A 28 -16.68 3.15 1.80
N ALA A 29 -16.59 4.17 2.66
CA ALA A 29 -15.76 4.13 3.87
C ALA A 29 -16.10 2.96 4.82
N PHE A 30 -17.39 2.61 4.96
CA PHE A 30 -17.80 1.47 5.78
C PHE A 30 -17.46 0.12 5.13
N MET A 31 -17.40 0.06 3.79
CA MET A 31 -16.97 -1.14 3.07
C MET A 31 -15.44 -1.31 3.07
N PHE A 32 -14.68 -0.24 3.28
CA PHE A 32 -13.21 -0.29 3.29
C PHE A 32 -12.64 -1.00 4.52
N ALA A 33 -13.21 -0.74 5.71
CA ALA A 33 -12.76 -1.36 6.94
C ALA A 33 -12.76 -2.91 6.89
N PRO A 34 -13.84 -3.61 6.49
CA PRO A 34 -13.82 -5.06 6.41
C PRO A 34 -12.86 -5.59 5.34
N ILE A 35 -12.69 -4.90 4.21
CA ILE A 35 -11.72 -5.30 3.16
C ILE A 35 -10.30 -5.30 3.73
N VAL A 36 -9.92 -4.22 4.42
CA VAL A 36 -8.57 -4.09 5.02
C VAL A 36 -8.37 -5.13 6.13
N ILE A 37 -9.39 -5.38 6.96
CA ILE A 37 -9.31 -6.40 8.01
C ILE A 37 -9.11 -7.79 7.40
N ILE A 38 -9.92 -8.16 6.41
CA ILE A 38 -9.79 -9.44 5.69
C ILE A 38 -8.39 -9.55 5.07
N TRP A 39 -7.91 -8.48 4.43
CA TRP A 39 -6.55 -8.44 3.87
C TRP A 39 -5.47 -8.67 4.93
N LEU A 40 -5.53 -7.98 6.08
CA LEU A 40 -4.58 -8.12 7.18
C LEU A 40 -4.56 -9.55 7.76
N PHE A 41 -5.73 -10.17 7.91
CA PHE A 41 -5.80 -11.56 8.34
C PHE A 41 -5.31 -12.55 7.29
N CYS A 42 -5.59 -12.29 6.00
CA CYS A 42 -5.06 -13.11 4.91
C CYS A 42 -3.52 -13.10 4.90
N ILE A 43 -2.89 -11.93 4.93
CA ILE A 43 -1.42 -11.83 4.94
C ILE A 43 -0.83 -12.40 6.24
N GLY A 44 -1.47 -12.18 7.39
CA GLY A 44 -1.03 -12.75 8.66
C GLY A 44 -1.09 -14.28 8.65
N GLY A 45 -2.16 -14.86 8.12
CA GLY A 45 -2.36 -16.31 8.01
C GLY A 45 -1.39 -16.96 7.02
N ILE A 46 -1.17 -16.36 5.84
CA ILE A 46 -0.19 -16.84 4.85
C ILE A 46 1.23 -16.72 5.41
N GLY A 47 1.54 -15.62 6.08
CA GLY A 47 2.81 -15.41 6.77
C GLY A 47 3.08 -16.53 7.79
N LEU A 48 2.10 -16.81 8.66
CA LEU A 48 2.20 -17.87 9.65
C LEU A 48 2.37 -19.27 9.01
N TYR A 49 1.58 -19.58 7.97
CA TYR A 49 1.71 -20.81 7.20
C TYR A 49 3.14 -20.98 6.65
N ASN A 50 3.70 -19.92 6.07
CA ASN A 50 5.03 -19.97 5.49
C ASN A 50 6.15 -20.12 6.52
N ILE A 51 5.99 -19.52 7.71
CA ILE A 51 6.92 -19.72 8.83
C ILE A 51 6.93 -21.20 9.24
N VAL A 52 5.76 -21.81 9.45
CA VAL A 52 5.65 -23.19 9.91
C VAL A 52 6.11 -24.18 8.84
N HIS A 53 5.77 -23.93 7.57
CA HIS A 53 6.04 -24.87 6.48
C HIS A 53 7.48 -24.81 5.96
N TRP A 54 8.06 -23.62 5.79
CA TRP A 54 9.36 -23.47 5.13
C TRP A 54 10.55 -23.32 6.08
N ASN A 55 10.39 -22.52 7.15
CA ASN A 55 11.48 -22.27 8.08
C ASN A 55 10.98 -21.79 9.46
N PRO A 56 10.75 -22.72 10.41
CA PRO A 56 10.32 -22.38 11.76
C PRO A 56 11.36 -21.55 12.53
N ASN A 57 12.65 -21.63 12.17
CA ASN A 57 13.73 -20.91 12.85
C ASN A 57 13.86 -19.44 12.43
N ILE A 58 12.98 -18.95 11.54
CA ILE A 58 13.03 -17.57 11.05
C ILE A 58 12.78 -16.53 12.14
N TYR A 59 12.17 -16.89 13.28
CA TYR A 59 12.00 -15.98 14.43
C TYR A 59 13.33 -15.41 14.95
N GLN A 60 14.43 -16.11 14.72
CA GLN A 60 15.77 -15.62 15.09
C GLN A 60 16.12 -14.32 14.34
N ALA A 61 15.54 -14.08 13.16
CA ALA A 61 15.73 -12.86 12.39
C ALA A 61 15.25 -11.58 13.10
N ILE A 62 14.41 -11.71 14.15
CA ILE A 62 14.01 -10.59 15.00
C ILE A 62 15.20 -10.08 15.84
N SER A 63 16.21 -10.92 16.08
CA SER A 63 17.38 -10.52 16.85
C SER A 63 18.21 -9.46 16.10
N PRO A 64 18.53 -8.33 16.73
CA PRO A 64 19.35 -7.26 16.13
C PRO A 64 20.78 -7.73 15.79
N TYR A 65 21.19 -8.90 16.27
CA TYR A 65 22.42 -9.54 15.84
C TYR A 65 22.49 -9.73 14.32
N TYR A 66 21.37 -10.11 13.67
CA TYR A 66 21.36 -10.40 12.23
C TYR A 66 21.50 -9.16 11.37
N ILE A 67 20.95 -8.02 11.79
CA ILE A 67 21.12 -6.77 11.04
C ILE A 67 22.56 -6.27 11.12
N VAL A 68 23.22 -6.41 12.28
CA VAL A 68 24.65 -6.08 12.42
C VAL A 68 25.52 -7.01 11.57
N LYS A 69 25.21 -8.31 11.57
CA LYS A 69 25.89 -9.29 10.71
C LYS A 69 25.69 -9.00 9.22
N PHE A 70 24.49 -8.60 8.83
CA PHE A 70 24.14 -8.21 7.47
C PHE A 70 24.99 -7.02 6.99
N PHE A 71 25.08 -5.95 7.78
CA PHE A 71 25.92 -4.80 7.41
C PHE A 71 27.41 -5.14 7.35
N ARG A 72 27.91 -5.98 8.27
CA ARG A 72 29.31 -6.42 8.22
C ARG A 72 29.66 -7.27 7.01
N THR A 73 28.71 -8.05 6.50
CA THR A 73 28.94 -8.99 5.39
C THR A 73 28.72 -8.34 4.03
N THR A 74 27.68 -7.50 3.92
CA THR A 74 27.20 -6.95 2.64
C THR A 74 27.78 -5.55 2.35
N GLY A 75 28.33 -4.87 3.36
CA GLY A 75 29.00 -3.58 3.20
C GLY A 75 28.10 -2.52 2.53
N THR A 76 28.59 -1.95 1.43
CA THR A 76 27.91 -0.90 0.66
C THR A 76 26.59 -1.36 0.03
N ASP A 77 26.51 -2.60 -0.42
CA ASP A 77 25.27 -3.13 -1.02
C ASP A 77 24.16 -3.29 0.03
N GLY A 78 24.53 -3.55 1.29
CA GLY A 78 23.60 -3.56 2.41
C GLY A 78 22.99 -2.19 2.70
N TRP A 79 23.75 -1.10 2.49
CA TRP A 79 23.23 0.26 2.59
C TRP A 79 22.25 0.59 1.47
N ILE A 80 22.55 0.19 0.24
CA ILE A 80 21.65 0.40 -0.90
C ILE A 80 20.35 -0.40 -0.71
N ALA A 81 20.43 -1.61 -0.14
CA ALA A 81 19.25 -2.42 0.16
C ALA A 81 18.28 -1.76 1.16
N LEU A 82 18.77 -0.89 2.07
CA LEU A 82 17.90 -0.12 2.96
C LEU A 82 16.98 0.85 2.21
N GLY A 83 17.36 1.33 1.02
CA GLY A 83 16.52 2.19 0.19
C GLY A 83 15.16 1.55 -0.10
N GLY A 84 15.14 0.24 -0.36
CA GLY A 84 13.90 -0.51 -0.55
C GLY A 84 12.98 -0.54 0.68
N ILE A 85 13.52 -0.34 1.89
CA ILE A 85 12.73 -0.24 3.13
C ILE A 85 12.09 1.15 3.26
N LEU A 86 12.76 2.21 2.76
CA LEU A 86 12.21 3.57 2.78
C LEU A 86 10.87 3.64 2.03
N LEU A 87 10.73 2.91 0.92
CA LEU A 87 9.47 2.79 0.19
C LEU A 87 8.31 2.34 1.09
N SER A 88 8.56 1.41 2.01
CA SER A 88 7.54 0.94 2.97
C SER A 88 7.17 1.99 4.03
N MET A 89 8.02 3.01 4.27
CA MET A 89 7.72 4.09 5.23
C MET A 89 6.78 5.16 4.68
N THR A 90 6.67 5.30 3.35
CA THR A 90 5.77 6.30 2.72
C THR A 90 4.31 6.16 3.17
N GLY A 91 3.86 4.94 3.50
CA GLY A 91 2.53 4.70 4.05
C GLY A 91 2.32 5.25 5.47
N SER A 92 3.38 5.45 6.24
CA SER A 92 3.29 6.04 7.60
C SER A 92 2.96 7.53 7.55
N GLU A 93 3.43 8.27 6.55
CA GLU A 93 3.14 9.69 6.38
C GLU A 93 1.64 9.95 6.18
N ALA A 94 0.97 9.10 5.38
CA ALA A 94 -0.47 9.15 5.20
C ALA A 94 -1.23 8.92 6.52
N MET A 95 -0.75 7.98 7.35
CA MET A 95 -1.31 7.75 8.69
C MET A 95 -1.14 8.96 9.60
N PHE A 96 -0.03 9.69 9.51
CA PHE A 96 0.19 10.91 10.28
C PHE A 96 -0.70 12.07 9.83
N ALA A 97 -0.96 12.20 8.52
CA ALA A 97 -1.87 13.21 8.00
C ALA A 97 -3.32 13.02 8.53
N ASP A 98 -3.73 11.78 8.78
CA ASP A 98 -5.07 11.44 9.27
C ASP A 98 -5.26 11.55 10.80
N LEU A 99 -4.20 11.83 11.57
CA LEU A 99 -4.31 12.13 13.02
C LEU A 99 -5.17 13.37 13.31
N GLY A 100 -5.41 14.22 12.32
CA GLY A 100 -6.35 15.35 12.44
C GLY A 100 -7.82 14.91 12.56
N HIS A 101 -8.16 13.69 12.14
CA HIS A 101 -9.53 13.15 12.13
C HIS A 101 -9.78 12.10 13.21
N PHE A 102 -8.74 11.40 13.68
CA PHE A 102 -8.85 10.32 14.65
C PHE A 102 -7.98 10.58 15.88
N THR A 103 -8.39 10.06 17.04
CA THR A 103 -7.56 10.17 18.25
C THR A 103 -6.30 9.33 18.12
N SER A 104 -5.17 9.88 18.57
CA SER A 104 -3.86 9.21 18.56
C SER A 104 -3.87 7.86 19.29
N ALA A 105 -4.67 7.74 20.35
CA ALA A 105 -4.84 6.50 21.10
C ALA A 105 -5.48 5.38 20.26
N SER A 106 -6.54 5.68 19.49
CA SER A 106 -7.21 4.69 18.63
C SER A 106 -6.30 4.18 17.51
N VAL A 107 -5.56 5.09 16.86
CA VAL A 107 -4.59 4.72 15.81
C VAL A 107 -3.49 3.84 16.38
N ARG A 108 -2.91 4.23 17.53
CA ARG A 108 -1.85 3.47 18.19
C ARG A 108 -2.31 2.07 18.59
N LEU A 109 -3.51 1.94 19.13
CA LEU A 109 -4.07 0.65 19.54
C LEU A 109 -4.26 -0.27 18.32
N ALA A 110 -4.88 0.21 17.24
CA ALA A 110 -5.08 -0.56 16.03
C ALA A 110 -3.76 -1.00 15.39
N PHE A 111 -2.76 -0.11 15.40
CA PHE A 111 -1.44 -0.40 14.85
C PHE A 111 -0.73 -1.51 15.63
N ILE A 112 -0.65 -1.38 16.96
CA ILE A 112 0.08 -2.34 17.80
C ILE A 112 -0.62 -3.70 17.87
N THR A 113 -1.95 -3.73 17.90
CA THR A 113 -2.70 -4.97 18.15
C THR A 113 -2.97 -5.80 16.90
N ILE A 114 -3.16 -5.18 15.74
CA ILE A 114 -3.57 -5.88 14.51
C ILE A 114 -2.55 -5.68 13.39
N ILE A 115 -2.27 -4.42 13.03
CA ILE A 115 -1.50 -4.12 11.82
C ILE A 115 -0.06 -4.62 11.95
N TYR A 116 0.61 -4.24 13.04
CA TYR A 116 2.01 -4.58 13.31
C TYR A 116 2.27 -6.10 13.35
N PRO A 117 1.53 -6.91 14.12
CA PRO A 117 1.75 -8.36 14.13
C PRO A 117 1.48 -9.02 12.76
N CYS A 118 0.42 -8.61 12.05
CA CYS A 118 0.14 -9.12 10.70
C CYS A 118 1.28 -8.82 9.71
N LEU A 119 1.83 -7.60 9.75
CA LEU A 119 2.95 -7.20 8.90
C LEU A 119 4.23 -7.98 9.23
N ILE A 120 4.56 -8.12 10.52
CA ILE A 120 5.72 -8.92 10.94
C ILE A 120 5.59 -10.37 10.47
N LEU A 121 4.43 -11.00 10.67
CA LEU A 121 4.18 -12.36 10.22
C LEU A 121 4.33 -12.49 8.71
N GLN A 122 3.80 -11.53 7.94
CA GLN A 122 3.91 -11.53 6.48
C GLN A 122 5.38 -11.44 6.02
N TYR A 123 6.16 -10.49 6.56
CA TYR A 123 7.57 -10.33 6.18
C TYR A 123 8.42 -11.53 6.59
N MET A 124 8.22 -12.06 7.80
CA MET A 124 8.91 -13.28 8.25
C MET A 124 8.52 -14.50 7.42
N GLY A 125 7.25 -14.65 7.05
CA GLY A 125 6.78 -15.71 6.16
C GLY A 125 7.39 -15.64 4.77
N GLN A 126 7.50 -14.44 4.19
CA GLN A 126 8.21 -14.25 2.92
C GLN A 126 9.70 -14.58 3.02
N ALA A 127 10.36 -14.15 4.11
CA ALA A 127 11.75 -14.48 4.35
C ALA A 127 11.96 -16.00 4.53
N ALA A 128 11.04 -16.68 5.22
CA ALA A 128 11.03 -18.13 5.36
C ALA A 128 10.93 -18.83 4.00
N PHE A 129 10.00 -18.39 3.14
CA PHE A 129 9.85 -18.91 1.78
C PHE A 129 11.11 -18.69 0.93
N LEU A 130 11.64 -17.45 0.91
CA LEU A 130 12.84 -17.10 0.15
C LEU A 130 14.10 -17.83 0.63
N SER A 131 14.17 -18.22 1.90
CA SER A 131 15.29 -19.01 2.43
C SER A 131 15.45 -20.38 1.77
N LYS A 132 14.38 -20.90 1.15
CA LYS A 132 14.37 -22.15 0.40
C LYS A 132 14.25 -21.95 -1.11
N ASN A 133 13.65 -20.84 -1.54
CA ASN A 133 13.36 -20.54 -2.95
C ASN A 133 13.99 -19.21 -3.41
N MET A 134 15.33 -19.13 -3.41
CA MET A 134 16.09 -17.91 -3.76
C MET A 134 15.87 -17.39 -5.19
N PHE A 135 15.38 -18.22 -6.11
CA PHE A 135 15.20 -17.83 -7.52
C PHE A 135 13.93 -16.99 -7.77
N HIS A 136 13.01 -16.89 -6.81
CA HIS A 136 11.69 -16.24 -6.96
C HIS A 136 11.60 -14.82 -6.34
N THR A 137 12.66 -14.01 -6.42
CA THR A 137 12.70 -12.70 -5.73
C THR A 137 11.68 -11.69 -6.26
N ARG A 138 11.35 -11.71 -7.55
CA ARG A 138 10.45 -10.71 -8.18
C ARG A 138 8.97 -10.92 -7.86
N THR A 139 8.54 -12.15 -7.62
CA THR A 139 7.13 -12.54 -7.39
C THR A 139 6.93 -13.22 -6.03
N SER A 140 7.90 -13.05 -5.12
CA SER A 140 7.97 -13.73 -3.82
C SER A 140 6.65 -13.73 -3.03
N PHE A 141 5.92 -12.61 -3.00
CA PHE A 141 4.61 -12.58 -2.34
C PHE A 141 3.65 -13.62 -2.93
N TYR A 142 3.42 -13.57 -4.24
CA TYR A 142 2.45 -14.43 -4.92
C TYR A 142 2.90 -15.89 -4.99
N ASP A 143 4.20 -16.13 -5.14
CA ASP A 143 4.77 -17.48 -5.18
C ASP A 143 4.74 -18.15 -3.80
N SER A 144 4.72 -17.35 -2.72
CA SER A 144 4.61 -17.85 -1.35
C SER A 144 3.19 -18.27 -0.94
N ILE A 145 2.19 -18.08 -1.82
CA ILE A 145 0.79 -18.39 -1.53
C ILE A 145 0.48 -19.81 -2.02
N PRO A 146 -0.13 -20.68 -1.18
CA PRO A 146 -0.52 -22.01 -1.63
C PRO A 146 -1.57 -21.94 -2.76
N GLY A 147 -1.41 -22.78 -3.77
CA GLY A 147 -2.22 -22.76 -5.00
C GLY A 147 -3.75 -22.65 -4.81
N PRO A 148 -4.38 -23.41 -3.88
CA PRO A 148 -5.83 -23.34 -3.68
C PRO A 148 -6.37 -21.99 -3.20
N VAL A 149 -5.55 -21.20 -2.49
CA VAL A 149 -5.97 -19.90 -1.92
C VAL A 149 -5.45 -18.70 -2.72
N PHE A 150 -4.69 -18.93 -3.80
CA PHE A 150 -4.14 -17.89 -4.66
C PHE A 150 -5.21 -16.94 -5.18
N TRP A 151 -6.26 -17.47 -5.81
CA TRP A 151 -7.32 -16.66 -6.43
C TRP A 151 -8.09 -15.80 -5.42
N PRO A 152 -8.57 -16.35 -4.29
CA PRO A 152 -9.18 -15.55 -3.24
C PRO A 152 -8.27 -14.42 -2.74
N VAL A 153 -7.00 -14.74 -2.45
CA VAL A 153 -6.04 -13.75 -1.93
C VAL A 153 -5.75 -12.67 -2.97
N PHE A 154 -5.64 -13.03 -4.25
CA PHE A 154 -5.45 -12.08 -5.34
C PHE A 154 -6.61 -11.08 -5.45
N VAL A 155 -7.86 -11.55 -5.32
CA VAL A 155 -9.04 -10.66 -5.33
C VAL A 155 -9.01 -9.72 -4.13
N VAL A 156 -8.74 -10.24 -2.92
CA VAL A 156 -8.64 -9.41 -1.71
C VAL A 156 -7.50 -8.40 -1.82
N ALA A 157 -6.33 -8.80 -2.34
CA ALA A 157 -5.19 -7.92 -2.58
C ALA A 157 -5.56 -6.76 -3.52
N THR A 158 -6.28 -7.07 -4.60
CA THR A 158 -6.74 -6.07 -5.56
C THR A 158 -7.72 -5.09 -4.92
N LEU A 159 -8.67 -5.60 -4.13
CA LEU A 159 -9.59 -4.75 -3.37
C LEU A 159 -8.87 -3.87 -2.36
N ALA A 160 -7.91 -4.42 -1.60
CA ALA A 160 -7.10 -3.67 -0.65
C ALA A 160 -6.26 -2.58 -1.34
N ALA A 161 -5.71 -2.85 -2.53
CA ALA A 161 -4.98 -1.86 -3.32
C ALA A 161 -5.90 -0.71 -3.79
N VAL A 162 -7.15 -1.00 -4.15
CA VAL A 162 -8.16 0.01 -4.45
C VAL A 162 -8.45 0.86 -3.21
N VAL A 163 -8.63 0.25 -2.03
CA VAL A 163 -8.84 0.98 -0.76
C VAL A 163 -7.65 1.89 -0.44
N GLY A 164 -6.41 1.39 -0.57
CA GLY A 164 -5.20 2.19 -0.34
C GLY A 164 -5.12 3.40 -1.28
N SER A 165 -5.42 3.20 -2.56
CA SER A 165 -5.46 4.29 -3.55
C SER A 165 -6.50 5.36 -3.20
N GLN A 166 -7.66 4.96 -2.68
CA GLN A 166 -8.72 5.88 -2.23
C GLN A 166 -8.28 6.76 -1.05
N ALA A 167 -7.54 6.17 -0.09
CA ALA A 167 -7.00 6.92 1.05
C ALA A 167 -6.03 8.01 0.60
N VAL A 168 -5.12 7.70 -0.33
CA VAL A 168 -4.14 8.67 -0.87
C VAL A 168 -4.82 9.79 -1.67
N ILE A 169 -5.82 9.47 -2.48
CA ILE A 169 -6.59 10.47 -3.24
C ILE A 169 -7.32 11.42 -2.27
N SER A 170 -7.94 10.87 -1.22
CA SER A 170 -8.63 11.66 -0.19
C SER A 170 -7.66 12.56 0.58
N ALA A 171 -6.49 12.04 0.97
CA ALA A 171 -5.44 12.82 1.63
C ALA A 171 -4.96 13.97 0.73
N THR A 172 -4.81 13.72 -0.58
CA THR A 172 -4.43 14.75 -1.55
C THR A 172 -5.46 15.88 -1.61
N PHE A 173 -6.77 15.57 -1.62
CA PHE A 173 -7.82 16.59 -1.58
C PHE A 173 -7.77 17.42 -0.29
N SER A 174 -7.49 16.80 0.86
CA SER A 174 -7.30 17.50 2.13
C SER A 174 -6.10 18.46 2.10
N ILE A 175 -4.96 18.02 1.57
CA ILE A 175 -3.76 18.86 1.41
C ILE A 175 -4.05 20.04 0.48
N VAL A 176 -4.65 19.82 -0.69
CA VAL A 176 -4.97 20.90 -1.63
C VAL A 176 -5.92 21.93 -1.00
N LYS A 177 -6.90 21.48 -0.20
CA LYS A 177 -7.77 22.39 0.56
C LYS A 177 -6.99 23.22 1.59
N GLN A 178 -6.06 22.60 2.32
CA GLN A 178 -5.20 23.33 3.27
C GLN A 178 -4.32 24.36 2.55
N CYS A 179 -3.72 24.00 1.41
CA CYS A 179 -2.93 24.92 0.59
C CYS A 179 -3.77 26.09 0.04
N HIS A 180 -5.02 25.84 -0.35
CA HIS A 180 -5.95 26.89 -0.76
C HIS A 180 -6.31 27.84 0.40
N ALA A 181 -6.51 27.31 1.61
CA ALA A 181 -6.75 28.13 2.81
C ALA A 181 -5.55 29.03 3.17
N LEU A 182 -4.34 28.59 2.86
CA LEU A 182 -3.09 29.34 3.02
C LEU A 182 -2.82 30.35 1.88
N GLY A 183 -3.70 30.44 0.88
CA GLY A 183 -3.53 31.36 -0.26
C GLY A 183 -2.50 30.91 -1.31
N CYS A 184 -1.93 29.71 -1.18
CA CYS A 184 -0.89 29.16 -2.06
C CYS A 184 -1.44 28.51 -3.34
N PHE A 185 -2.77 28.50 -3.56
CA PHE A 185 -3.39 27.81 -4.69
C PHE A 185 -4.49 28.66 -5.34
N PRO A 186 -4.55 28.79 -6.68
CA PRO A 186 -5.61 29.53 -7.38
C PRO A 186 -6.99 28.91 -7.12
N ARG A 187 -8.07 29.69 -7.27
CA ARG A 187 -9.45 29.29 -6.93
C ARG A 187 -9.88 28.00 -7.66
N VAL A 188 -9.83 26.87 -6.98
CA VAL A 188 -10.36 25.60 -7.48
C VAL A 188 -11.82 25.45 -7.04
N LYS A 189 -12.69 24.96 -7.91
CA LYS A 189 -14.11 24.74 -7.62
C LYS A 189 -14.26 23.56 -6.65
N ILE A 190 -14.40 23.85 -5.35
CA ILE A 190 -14.62 22.85 -4.30
C ILE A 190 -16.10 22.43 -4.33
N VAL A 191 -16.38 21.20 -4.78
CA VAL A 191 -17.72 20.63 -4.70
C VAL A 191 -17.87 19.90 -3.37
N HIS A 192 -18.70 20.43 -2.48
CA HIS A 192 -18.98 19.81 -1.19
C HIS A 192 -19.98 18.66 -1.40
N THR A 193 -19.51 17.41 -1.35
CA THR A 193 -20.34 16.22 -1.60
C THR A 193 -21.30 15.91 -0.44
N SER A 194 -21.14 16.53 0.74
CA SER A 194 -22.09 16.41 1.85
C SER A 194 -22.17 17.70 2.67
N ARG A 195 -23.40 18.13 3.03
CA ARG A 195 -23.67 19.30 3.89
C ARG A 195 -23.46 19.03 5.39
N TRP A 196 -23.24 17.77 5.78
CA TRP A 196 -23.32 17.35 7.19
C TRP A 196 -22.00 16.83 7.79
N ILE A 197 -20.97 16.53 6.98
CA ILE A 197 -19.68 16.02 7.48
C ILE A 197 -18.54 16.84 6.85
N HIS A 198 -17.84 17.63 7.66
CA HIS A 198 -16.78 18.57 7.26
C HIS A 198 -15.47 17.92 6.73
N GLY A 199 -15.45 16.60 6.50
CA GLY A 199 -14.25 15.81 6.15
C GLY A 199 -14.29 15.11 4.80
N GLN A 200 -15.33 15.26 3.97
CA GLN A 200 -15.37 14.63 2.63
C GLN A 200 -15.39 15.69 1.53
N ILE A 201 -14.21 15.93 0.97
CA ILE A 201 -13.94 16.96 -0.03
C ILE A 201 -13.66 16.26 -1.36
N TYR A 202 -14.53 16.45 -2.35
CA TYR A 202 -14.25 16.02 -3.72
C TYR A 202 -13.87 17.24 -4.55
N ILE A 203 -12.68 17.21 -5.15
CA ILE A 203 -12.21 18.27 -6.04
C ILE A 203 -12.09 17.67 -7.44
N PRO A 204 -13.09 17.86 -8.33
CA PRO A 204 -13.13 17.23 -9.65
C PRO A 204 -11.86 17.52 -10.47
N GLU A 205 -11.38 18.76 -10.46
CA GLU A 205 -10.17 19.17 -11.21
C GLU A 205 -8.93 18.37 -10.79
N ILE A 206 -8.69 18.25 -9.49
CA ILE A 206 -7.54 17.49 -8.96
C ILE A 206 -7.68 16.01 -9.27
N ASN A 207 -8.91 15.46 -9.21
CA ASN A 207 -9.17 14.08 -9.55
C ASN A 207 -8.79 13.75 -11.01
N TRP A 208 -9.15 14.63 -11.95
CA TRP A 208 -8.79 14.47 -13.36
C TRP A 208 -7.28 14.62 -13.61
N ILE A 209 -6.63 15.59 -12.95
CA ILE A 209 -5.17 15.77 -13.04
C ILE A 209 -4.44 14.52 -12.51
N LEU A 210 -4.83 14.02 -11.33
CA LEU A 210 -4.27 12.81 -10.75
C LEU A 210 -4.47 11.59 -11.65
N MET A 211 -5.66 11.43 -12.24
CA MET A 211 -5.94 10.32 -13.16
C MET A 211 -5.01 10.35 -14.37
N VAL A 212 -4.86 11.52 -15.02
CA VAL A 212 -3.99 11.67 -16.20
C VAL A 212 -2.54 11.37 -15.84
N LEU A 213 -2.05 11.88 -14.70
CA LEU A 213 -0.68 11.63 -14.24
C LEU A 213 -0.46 10.14 -13.94
N CYS A 214 -1.38 9.47 -13.22
CA CYS A 214 -1.25 8.04 -12.93
C CYS A 214 -1.25 7.19 -14.20
N VAL A 215 -2.11 7.49 -15.18
CA VAL A 215 -2.14 6.78 -16.47
C VAL A 215 -0.86 7.05 -17.26
N ALA A 216 -0.40 8.30 -17.33
CA ALA A 216 0.83 8.66 -18.03
C ALA A 216 2.05 7.93 -17.46
N VAL A 217 2.20 7.90 -16.13
CA VAL A 217 3.28 7.15 -15.45
C VAL A 217 3.17 5.65 -15.74
N THR A 218 1.97 5.08 -15.68
CA THR A 218 1.76 3.63 -15.94
C THR A 218 2.16 3.25 -17.36
N VAL A 219 1.79 4.07 -18.36
CA VAL A 219 2.12 3.84 -19.77
C VAL A 219 3.60 4.10 -20.06
N ALA A 220 4.19 5.14 -19.46
CA ALA A 220 5.57 5.53 -19.71
C ALA A 220 6.59 4.52 -19.16
N PHE A 221 6.33 3.97 -17.96
CA PHE A 221 7.27 3.04 -17.33
C PHE A 221 7.01 1.58 -17.68
N GLY A 222 5.73 1.15 -17.82
CA GLY A 222 5.35 -0.20 -18.24
C GLY A 222 5.78 -1.37 -17.34
N ASP A 223 6.69 -1.14 -16.39
CA ASP A 223 7.28 -2.12 -15.48
C ASP A 223 7.18 -1.63 -14.03
N THR A 224 6.59 -2.45 -13.16
CA THR A 224 6.40 -2.15 -11.74
C THR A 224 7.73 -1.96 -11.00
N THR A 225 8.81 -2.58 -11.48
CA THR A 225 10.14 -2.43 -10.88
C THR A 225 10.76 -1.07 -11.16
N LEU A 226 10.52 -0.50 -12.34
CA LEU A 226 10.98 0.86 -12.69
C LEU A 226 10.16 1.91 -11.95
N ILE A 227 8.84 1.71 -11.83
CA ILE A 227 7.97 2.59 -11.04
C ILE A 227 8.42 2.57 -9.56
N GLY A 228 8.63 1.38 -8.98
CA GLY A 228 9.08 1.25 -7.60
C GLY A 228 10.44 1.91 -7.34
N ASN A 229 11.38 1.81 -8.28
CA ASN A 229 12.67 2.50 -8.16
C ASN A 229 12.51 4.03 -8.20
N ALA A 230 11.66 4.57 -9.09
CA ALA A 230 11.40 6.01 -9.17
C ALA A 230 10.78 6.58 -7.88
N TYR A 231 10.04 5.74 -7.14
CA TYR A 231 9.44 6.14 -5.87
C TYR A 231 10.43 6.14 -4.69
N GLY A 232 11.60 5.51 -4.78
CA GLY A 232 12.51 5.45 -3.61
C GLY A 232 13.61 4.39 -3.59
N LYS A 233 14.23 4.06 -4.74
CA LYS A 233 15.57 3.44 -4.72
C LYS A 233 16.67 4.46 -4.92
#